data_AF-A0A932ZFL4-F1
#
_entry.id   AF-A0A932ZFL4-F1
#
_cell.length_a   1.000
_cell.length_b   1.000
_cell.length_c   1.000
_cell.angle_alpha   90.00
_cell.angle_beta   90.00
_cell.angle_gamma   90.00
#
_symmetry.space_group_name_H-M   'P 1'
#
loop_
_entity.id
_entity.type
_entity.pdbx_description
1 polymer ?
#
loop_
_entity_poly.entity_id
_entity_poly.type
_entity_poly.pdbx_seq_one_letter_code
_entity_poly.pdbx_strand_id
1 'polypeptide(L)'
;HWGSEVDIIDRAAVPDGGRVRLLPAETHPGGMFHRLHQWLDENMARYGFYRPYRTYRGGVFPEPWHLSYAPVSTVAGGLLTLELFEATVRASSILGKEIVLDQIAEIYRRYVANVDAPEFPGRQAST
;
A
#
# COMPACT_ATOMS: atom_id res chain seq x y z
N HIS A 1 9.91 -2.27 1.93
CA HIS A 1 9.33 -2.98 0.77
C HIS A 1 9.89 -4.37 0.76
N TRP A 2 9.02 -5.36 0.90
CA TRP A 2 9.39 -6.76 1.08
C TRP A 2 9.35 -7.53 -0.25
N GLY A 3 9.16 -6.80 -1.36
CA GLY A 3 8.92 -7.39 -2.68
C GLY A 3 7.48 -7.89 -2.87
N SER A 4 6.57 -7.55 -1.96
CA SER A 4 5.15 -7.90 -2.02
C SER A 4 4.27 -6.80 -2.60
N GLU A 5 4.84 -5.63 -2.89
CA GLU A 5 4.13 -4.43 -3.32
C GLU A 5 4.33 -4.18 -4.81
N VAL A 6 3.27 -3.78 -5.51
CA VAL A 6 3.30 -3.41 -6.92
C VAL A 6 2.38 -2.22 -7.19
N ASP A 7 2.83 -1.31 -8.06
CA ASP A 7 1.98 -0.27 -8.63
C ASP A 7 1.53 -0.68 -10.04
N ILE A 8 0.22 -0.61 -10.31
CA ILE A 8 -0.36 -1.10 -11.56
C ILE A 8 -1.04 0.04 -12.33
N ILE A 9 -0.82 0.07 -13.65
CA ILE A 9 -1.52 0.94 -14.60
C ILE A 9 -1.96 0.15 -15.85
N ASP A 10 -2.99 0.63 -16.55
CA ASP A 10 -3.36 0.12 -17.86
C ASP A 10 -2.73 0.98 -18.96
N ARG A 11 -1.61 0.51 -19.53
CA ARG A 11 -0.91 1.26 -20.57
C ARG A 11 -1.76 1.52 -21.82
N ALA A 12 -2.68 0.61 -22.15
CA ALA A 12 -3.53 0.71 -23.32
C ALA A 12 -4.66 1.73 -23.14
N ALA A 13 -5.03 2.04 -21.89
CA ALA A 13 -6.02 3.06 -21.57
C ALA A 13 -5.47 4.50 -21.58
N VAL A 14 -4.15 4.68 -21.67
CA VAL A 14 -3.52 6.01 -21.72
C VAL A 14 -3.72 6.61 -23.12
N PRO A 15 -4.40 7.77 -23.25
CA PRO A 15 -4.59 8.43 -24.54
C PRO A 15 -3.27 8.84 -25.21
N ASP A 16 -3.29 9.05 -26.52
CA ASP A 16 -2.14 9.58 -27.25
C ASP A 16 -1.71 10.95 -26.70
N GLY A 17 -0.42 11.08 -26.38
CA GLY A 17 0.12 12.25 -25.70
C GLY A 17 -0.30 12.40 -24.23
N GLY A 18 -1.11 11.48 -23.70
CA GLY A 18 -1.51 11.42 -22.31
C GLY A 18 -0.36 11.07 -21.39
N ARG A 19 -0.37 11.65 -20.17
CA ARG A 19 0.63 11.39 -19.13
C ARG A 19 -0.06 10.80 -17.90
N VAL A 20 0.48 9.70 -17.40
CA VAL A 20 0.09 9.11 -16.11
C VAL A 20 0.53 10.04 -14.98
N ARG A 21 -0.39 10.41 -14.09
CA ARG A 21 -0.10 11.30 -12.95
C ARG A 21 -0.10 10.58 -11.61
N LEU A 22 -0.67 9.37 -11.54
CA LEU A 22 -0.87 8.63 -10.30
C LEU A 22 -1.69 9.48 -9.32
N LEU A 23 -2.91 9.84 -9.74
CA LEU A 23 -3.89 10.54 -8.91
C LEU A 23 -5.17 9.70 -8.82
N PRO A 24 -5.89 9.69 -7.67
CA PRO A 24 -7.12 8.92 -7.53
C PRO A 24 -8.18 9.23 -8.61
N ALA A 25 -8.20 10.47 -9.11
CA ALA A 25 -9.08 10.88 -10.20
C ALA A 25 -8.88 10.07 -11.50
N GLU A 26 -7.70 9.48 -11.73
CA GLU A 26 -7.43 8.64 -12.90
C GLU A 26 -8.08 7.26 -12.79
N THR A 27 -8.53 6.86 -11.59
CA THR A 27 -9.11 5.54 -11.28
C THR A 27 -10.61 5.60 -10.92
N HIS A 28 -11.12 6.77 -10.60
CA HIS A 28 -12.54 7.03 -10.32
C HIS A 28 -13.39 7.01 -11.60
N PRO A 29 -14.75 6.94 -11.50
CA PRO A 29 -15.62 7.04 -12.67
C PRO A 29 -15.26 8.24 -13.57
N GLY A 30 -15.08 7.97 -14.86
CA GLY A 30 -14.62 8.96 -15.84
C GLY A 30 -13.08 9.09 -15.97
N GLY A 31 -12.31 8.47 -15.08
CA GLY A 31 -10.86 8.36 -15.18
C GLY A 31 -10.43 7.27 -16.17
N MET A 32 -9.27 7.46 -16.81
CA MET A 32 -8.77 6.55 -17.85
C MET A 32 -8.54 5.11 -17.35
N PHE A 33 -8.17 4.94 -16.07
CA PHE A 33 -7.96 3.63 -15.47
C PHE A 33 -9.19 3.08 -14.76
N HIS A 34 -10.33 3.76 -14.81
CA HIS A 34 -11.53 3.34 -14.08
C HIS A 34 -11.88 1.87 -14.32
N ARG A 35 -11.84 1.44 -15.57
CA ARG A 35 -12.18 0.07 -15.98
C ARG A 35 -11.23 -0.97 -15.37
N LEU A 36 -9.93 -0.71 -15.33
CA LEU A 36 -8.96 -1.59 -14.68
C LEU A 36 -9.24 -1.68 -13.18
N HIS A 37 -9.52 -0.55 -12.53
CA HIS A 37 -9.71 -0.53 -11.09
C HIS A 37 -11.01 -1.21 -10.66
N GLN A 38 -12.10 -1.08 -11.43
CA GLN A 38 -13.30 -1.88 -11.23
C GLN A 38 -13.01 -3.38 -11.30
N TRP A 39 -12.25 -3.81 -12.31
CA TRP A 39 -11.85 -5.22 -12.42
C TRP A 39 -10.98 -5.66 -11.23
N LEU A 40 -10.05 -4.83 -10.79
CA LEU A 40 -9.21 -5.12 -9.61
C LEU A 40 -10.06 -5.24 -8.34
N ASP A 41 -11.03 -4.36 -8.13
CA ASP A 41 -11.94 -4.40 -6.98
C ASP A 41 -12.66 -5.75 -6.87
N GLU A 42 -13.05 -6.32 -8.01
CA GLU A 42 -13.77 -7.60 -8.08
C GLU A 42 -12.85 -8.84 -7.99
N ASN A 43 -11.56 -8.72 -8.34
CA ASN A 43 -10.71 -9.90 -8.60
C ASN A 43 -9.45 -9.98 -7.74
N MET A 44 -8.86 -8.88 -7.28
CA MET A 44 -7.53 -8.88 -6.66
C MET A 44 -7.46 -9.79 -5.42
N ALA A 45 -8.52 -9.80 -4.60
CA ALA A 45 -8.60 -10.59 -3.39
C ALA A 45 -8.53 -12.10 -3.66
N ARG A 46 -9.07 -12.56 -4.80
CA ARG A 46 -9.02 -13.98 -5.22
C ARG A 46 -7.59 -14.47 -5.45
N TYR A 47 -6.68 -13.56 -5.79
CA TYR A 47 -5.27 -13.83 -6.01
C TYR A 47 -4.39 -13.42 -4.82
N GLY A 48 -4.99 -13.07 -3.68
CA GLY A 48 -4.27 -12.69 -2.47
C GLY A 48 -3.74 -11.25 -2.46
N PHE A 49 -4.19 -10.39 -3.38
CA PHE A 49 -3.84 -8.97 -3.39
C PHE A 49 -4.90 -8.11 -2.70
N TYR A 50 -4.47 -7.00 -2.11
CA TYR A 50 -5.33 -5.98 -1.50
C TYR A 50 -4.69 -4.59 -1.63
N ARG A 51 -5.41 -3.53 -1.23
CA ARG A 51 -4.89 -2.15 -1.20
C ARG A 51 -4.63 -1.70 0.23
N PRO A 52 -3.36 -1.55 0.66
CA PRO A 52 -3.04 -1.10 2.02
C PRO A 52 -3.34 0.40 2.22
N TYR A 53 -3.38 1.19 1.14
CA TYR A 53 -3.68 2.62 1.15
C TYR A 53 -5.02 2.90 0.47
N ARG A 54 -6.09 2.24 0.92
CA ARG A 54 -7.45 2.45 0.39
C ARG A 54 -8.12 3.65 1.06
N THR A 55 -7.99 3.75 2.37
CA THR A 55 -8.65 4.76 3.20
C THR A 55 -7.62 5.75 3.71
N TYR A 56 -7.91 7.05 3.68
CA TYR A 56 -7.07 8.01 4.39
C TYR A 56 -7.28 7.89 5.90
N ARG A 57 -6.28 7.35 6.60
CA ARG A 57 -6.30 7.14 8.04
C ARG A 57 -5.43 8.14 8.81
N GLY A 58 -5.07 9.25 8.17
CA GLY A 58 -4.15 10.24 8.74
C GLY A 58 -2.68 9.93 8.52
N GLY A 59 -2.30 9.22 7.45
CA GLY A 59 -0.91 8.89 7.11
C GLY A 59 -0.69 8.99 5.61
N VAL A 60 -0.51 7.85 4.96
CA VAL A 60 -0.45 7.77 3.50
C VAL A 60 -1.82 8.14 2.90
N PHE A 61 -1.82 8.95 1.84
CA PHE A 61 -3.04 9.26 1.09
C PHE A 61 -3.52 8.05 0.29
N PRO A 62 -4.78 8.00 -0.16
CA PRO A 62 -5.25 6.89 -0.95
C PRO A 62 -4.44 6.72 -2.25
N GLU A 63 -3.92 5.52 -2.49
CA GLU A 63 -3.15 5.13 -3.67
C GLU A 63 -3.82 3.91 -4.35
N PRO A 64 -4.88 4.10 -5.15
CA PRO A 64 -5.65 2.98 -5.71
C PRO A 64 -4.85 2.03 -6.61
N TRP A 65 -3.72 2.47 -7.17
CA TRP A 65 -2.82 1.68 -8.01
C TRP A 65 -1.87 0.78 -7.22
N HIS A 66 -1.71 1.05 -5.93
CA HIS A 66 -0.78 0.33 -5.06
C HIS A 66 -1.44 -0.93 -4.50
N LEU A 67 -0.96 -2.09 -4.94
CA LEU A 67 -1.41 -3.39 -4.45
C LEU A 67 -0.33 -4.06 -3.61
N SER A 68 -0.75 -4.80 -2.60
CA SER A 68 0.13 -5.61 -1.77
C SER A 68 -0.32 -7.07 -1.76
N TYR A 69 0.62 -8.01 -1.85
CA TYR A 69 0.39 -9.44 -1.79
C TYR A 69 0.34 -9.92 -0.34
N ALA A 70 -0.87 -10.14 0.16
CA ALA A 70 -1.17 -10.41 1.57
C ALA A 70 -0.40 -11.58 2.19
N PRO A 71 -0.18 -12.73 1.50
CA PRO A 71 0.56 -13.85 2.08
C PRO A 71 1.99 -13.54 2.51
N VAL A 72 2.62 -12.53 1.88
CA VAL A 72 3.96 -12.07 2.25
C VAL A 72 3.90 -10.83 3.13
N SER A 73 3.12 -9.82 2.74
CA SER A 73 3.12 -8.52 3.43
C SER A 73 2.53 -8.58 4.83
N THR A 74 1.56 -9.46 5.09
CA THR A 74 0.99 -9.62 6.45
C THR A 74 2.03 -10.17 7.43
N VAL A 75 2.82 -11.16 7.00
CA VAL A 75 3.88 -11.75 7.82
C VAL A 75 4.99 -10.72 8.05
N ALA A 76 5.46 -10.10 6.98
CA ALA A 76 6.55 -9.13 7.06
C ALA A 76 6.16 -7.87 7.85
N GLY A 77 4.91 -7.41 7.72
CA GLY A 77 4.36 -6.31 8.51
C GLY A 77 4.32 -6.62 10.01
N GLY A 78 3.97 -7.86 10.39
CA GLY A 78 4.01 -8.29 11.78
C GLY A 78 5.43 -8.40 12.38
N LEU A 79 6.44 -8.63 11.54
CA LEU A 79 7.85 -8.68 11.95
C LEU A 79 8.49 -7.29 12.05
N LEU A 80 7.94 -6.29 11.38
CA LEU A 80 8.45 -4.92 11.42
C LEU A 80 7.94 -4.19 12.67
N THR A 81 8.54 -4.46 13.83
CA THR A 81 8.20 -3.79 15.08
C THR A 81 8.79 -2.37 15.16
N LEU A 82 8.31 -1.55 16.11
CA LEU A 82 8.89 -0.23 16.36
C LEU A 82 10.37 -0.33 16.75
N GLU A 83 10.72 -1.32 17.57
CA GLU A 83 12.10 -1.54 18.02
C GLU A 83 13.01 -1.90 16.84
N LEU A 84 12.56 -2.77 15.94
CA LEU A 84 13.30 -3.12 14.73
C LEU A 84 13.44 -1.91 13.80
N PHE A 85 12.36 -1.14 13.63
CA PHE A 85 12.37 0.08 12.82
C PHE A 85 13.35 1.11 13.38
N GLU A 86 13.33 1.39 14.68
CA GLU A 86 14.25 2.31 15.34
C GLU A 86 15.70 1.84 15.21
N ALA A 87 15.97 0.56 15.48
CA ALA A 87 17.32 -0.01 15.34
C ALA A 87 17.85 0.14 13.90
N THR A 88 16.97 -0.08 12.91
CA THR A 88 17.31 0.10 11.49
C THR A 88 17.65 1.56 11.17
N VAL A 89 16.86 2.52 11.66
CA VAL A 89 17.12 3.96 11.48
C VAL A 89 18.45 4.36 12.13
N ARG A 90 18.73 3.89 13.36
CA ARG A 90 19.99 4.15 14.07
C ARG A 90 21.20 3.65 13.28
N ALA A 91 21.11 2.45 12.71
CA ALA A 91 22.17 1.82 11.92
C ALA A 91 22.35 2.43 10.51
N SER A 92 21.34 3.12 9.99
CA SER A 92 21.39 3.72 8.65
C SER A 92 22.29 4.95 8.56
N SER A 93 22.61 5.42 7.36
CA SER A 93 23.31 6.70 7.12
C SER A 93 22.39 7.79 6.58
N ILE A 94 21.07 7.71 6.87
CA ILE A 94 20.11 8.68 6.33
C ILE A 94 20.40 10.09 6.86
N LEU A 95 20.23 11.10 5.99
CA LEU A 95 20.23 12.50 6.41
C LEU A 95 19.01 12.77 7.29
N GLY A 96 19.16 13.68 8.26
CA GLY A 96 18.08 14.01 9.20
C GLY A 96 17.76 12.90 10.21
N LYS A 97 18.66 11.91 10.40
CA LYS A 97 18.47 10.78 11.32
C LYS A 97 17.96 11.20 12.70
N GLU A 98 18.59 12.17 13.34
CA GLU A 98 18.18 12.61 14.69
C GLU A 98 16.73 13.13 14.72
N ILE A 99 16.32 13.88 13.69
CA ILE A 99 14.92 14.37 13.56
C ILE A 99 13.93 13.21 13.38
N VAL A 100 14.34 12.16 12.65
CA VAL A 100 13.53 10.94 12.48
C VAL A 100 13.45 10.17 13.79
N LEU A 101 14.56 10.04 14.52
CA LEU A 101 14.61 9.34 15.81
C LEU A 101 13.76 10.05 16.87
N ASP A 102 13.80 11.39 16.92
CA ASP A 102 12.95 12.19 17.81
C ASP A 102 11.45 11.99 17.56
N GLN A 103 11.08 11.61 16.32
CA GLN A 103 9.69 11.39 15.90
C GLN A 103 9.38 9.91 15.61
N ILE A 104 10.26 8.98 16.00
CA ILE A 104 10.24 7.60 15.48
C ILE A 104 8.92 6.89 15.75
N ALA A 105 8.38 7.05 16.96
CA ALA A 105 7.12 6.44 17.36
C ALA A 105 5.93 6.97 16.55
N GLU A 106 5.91 8.29 16.28
CA GLU A 106 4.86 8.91 15.48
C GLU A 106 4.96 8.50 14.00
N ILE A 107 6.18 8.50 13.45
CA ILE A 107 6.42 8.06 12.06
C ILE A 107 5.99 6.61 11.88
N TYR A 108 6.40 5.72 12.79
CA TYR A 108 6.01 4.31 12.76
C TYR A 108 4.49 4.15 12.84
N ARG A 109 3.86 4.77 13.85
CA ARG A 109 2.42 4.68 14.04
C ARG A 109 1.66 5.18 12.82
N ARG A 110 2.10 6.28 12.22
CA ARG A 110 1.37 7.00 11.18
C ARG A 110 1.60 6.47 9.77
N TYR A 111 2.83 6.05 9.44
CA TYR A 111 3.24 5.70 8.08
C TYR A 111 3.65 4.23 7.91
N VAL A 112 3.78 3.47 9.00
CA VAL A 112 4.11 2.02 8.94
C VAL A 112 2.92 1.19 9.39
N ALA A 113 2.40 1.41 10.59
CA ALA A 113 1.37 0.57 11.18
C ALA A 113 -0.06 0.92 10.76
N ASN A 114 -0.30 2.13 10.25
CA ASN A 114 -1.63 2.65 9.96
C ASN A 114 -2.06 2.44 8.50
N VAL A 115 -2.24 1.16 8.13
CA VAL A 115 -2.67 0.73 6.80
C VAL A 115 -3.98 -0.07 6.88
N ASP A 116 -4.72 -0.13 5.78
CA ASP A 116 -5.86 -1.05 5.67
C ASP A 116 -5.35 -2.50 5.69
N ALA A 117 -6.09 -3.39 6.35
CA ALA A 117 -5.79 -4.82 6.37
C ALA A 117 -6.35 -5.52 5.13
N PRO A 118 -5.76 -6.65 4.70
CA PRO A 118 -6.35 -7.48 3.65
C PRO A 118 -7.75 -7.96 4.06
N GLU A 119 -8.71 -7.80 3.16
CA GLU A 119 -10.04 -8.39 3.29
C GLU A 119 -9.96 -9.85 2.83
N PHE A 120 -9.79 -10.78 3.76
CA PHE A 120 -9.93 -12.19 3.45
C PHE A 120 -11.42 -12.54 3.50
N PRO A 121 -12.13 -12.74 2.36
CA PRO A 121 -13.43 -13.39 2.41
C PRO A 121 -13.20 -14.76 3.05
N GLY A 122 -13.85 -14.99 4.18
CA GLY A 122 -13.50 -16.06 5.10
C GLY A 122 -13.26 -17.40 4.39
N ARG A 123 -12.13 -18.04 4.73
CA ARG A 123 -12.20 -19.49 4.96
C ARG A 123 -13.30 -19.65 6.00
N GLN A 124 -14.48 -20.08 5.59
CA GLN A 124 -15.37 -20.75 6.52
C GLN A 124 -14.52 -21.87 7.15
N ALA A 125 -14.27 -21.78 8.45
CA ALA A 125 -13.72 -22.88 9.18
C ALA A 125 -14.75 -24.01 9.10
N SER A 126 -14.56 -24.93 8.15
CA SER A 126 -15.23 -26.22 8.17
C SER A 126 -14.51 -27.08 9.20
N THR A 127 -14.98 -27.04 10.44
CA THR A 127 -14.93 -28.14 11.41
C THR A 127 -16.05 -27.93 12.42
#